data_AF-J0DBT3-F1
#
_entry.id   AF-J0DBT3-F1
#
_cell.length_a   1.000
_cell.length_b   1.000
_cell.length_c   1.000
_cell.angle_alpha   90.00
_cell.angle_beta   90.00
_cell.angle_gamma   90.00
#
_symmetry.space_group_name_H-M   'P 1'
#
loop_
_entity.id
_entity.type
_entity.pdbx_description
1 polymer ?
#
loop_
_entity_poly.entity_id
_entity_poly.type
_entity_poly.pdbx_seq_one_letter_code
_entity_poly.pdbx_strand_id
1 'polypeptide(L)'
;MPAIESPFSRSWPLPARGPELFGHCVLLRLDPAASVAALQDEEATRSASLISRDWFLGVTLASGGAGLYAPDGRGFLSFKFCLIGTNLPTEYEPGAVPIAPLEPLIAERPAFNFVPALPVEGLYVHTYPCMYAIVSRIHDTPEKPLAMLSPDEHLRLRQYQSRDEYNQGMFEHAKEVAEYEAKQAVMLAVPPDEAPVIPIDAEQRSHPSISSVSGSDCDSEVSDIKYLLTEDMQARLRRVRIFVEVWLDPAFHPGTPTDPAKFKEATAEVEALWEDWKERVQAAGDGPDDTPIDVGLPYDDHAVLPEDAVDSRIEKDNLARQAAPSMPESETAPESPTHWLRPTETTKVFAGPIETRQDDQKAELNGGKILHNGEDAVTAALPTEHPLRMATAGDGPESQLANTSTSVTEPSSRKTGLSGVPKRSLAFLRGSLSNLRTKAEAIRVFSKAAKGQPVASS
;
A
#
# COMPACT_ATOMS: atom_id res chain seq x y z
N MET A 1 -18.67 -18.85 -4.89
CA MET A 1 -17.51 -18.89 -5.82
C MET A 1 -16.51 -19.87 -5.27
N PRO A 2 -15.69 -20.53 -6.10
CA PRO A 2 -14.47 -21.17 -5.62
C PRO A 2 -13.55 -20.10 -5.01
N ALA A 3 -12.94 -20.41 -3.87
CA ALA A 3 -11.92 -19.58 -3.25
C ALA A 3 -10.58 -20.32 -3.29
N ILE A 4 -9.50 -19.62 -3.63
CA ILE A 4 -8.13 -20.12 -3.49
C ILE A 4 -7.65 -19.70 -2.10
N GLU A 5 -7.67 -20.64 -1.16
CA GLU A 5 -7.12 -20.45 0.20
C GLU A 5 -5.58 -20.39 0.15
N SER A 6 -4.97 -19.56 1.00
CA SER A 6 -3.51 -19.42 1.18
C SER A 6 -2.71 -19.34 -0.14
N PRO A 7 -3.05 -18.41 -1.05
CA PRO A 7 -2.43 -18.29 -2.35
C PRO A 7 -0.93 -17.94 -2.28
N PHE A 8 -0.17 -18.57 -3.17
CA PHE A 8 1.23 -18.23 -3.42
C PHE A 8 1.36 -17.27 -4.60
N SER A 9 2.54 -16.71 -4.86
CA SER A 9 2.73 -15.74 -5.96
C SER A 9 2.33 -16.30 -7.35
N ARG A 10 2.34 -17.62 -7.53
CA ARG A 10 1.89 -18.31 -8.76
C ARG A 10 0.40 -18.66 -8.80
N SER A 11 -0.31 -18.48 -7.69
CA SER A 11 -1.75 -18.77 -7.54
C SER A 11 -2.64 -17.60 -7.96
N TRP A 12 -2.05 -16.43 -8.26
CA TRP A 12 -2.79 -15.26 -8.75
C TRP A 12 -3.40 -15.56 -10.13
N PRO A 13 -4.73 -15.66 -10.28
CA PRO A 13 -5.37 -16.28 -11.44
C PRO A 13 -5.51 -15.30 -12.62
N LEU A 14 -4.46 -14.51 -12.87
CA LEU A 14 -4.35 -13.82 -14.13
C LEU A 14 -4.12 -14.87 -15.22
N PRO A 15 -4.93 -14.88 -16.29
CA PRO A 15 -4.60 -15.66 -17.46
C PRO A 15 -3.29 -15.14 -18.06
N ALA A 16 -2.65 -15.90 -18.96
CA ALA A 16 -1.42 -15.52 -19.66
C ALA A 16 -1.59 -14.36 -20.69
N ARG A 17 -2.40 -13.35 -20.37
CA ARG A 17 -2.86 -12.25 -21.24
C ARG A 17 -1.98 -10.99 -21.17
N GLY A 18 -0.85 -11.05 -20.48
CA GLY A 18 0.13 -9.96 -20.48
C GLY A 18 1.30 -10.22 -19.52
N PRO A 19 2.38 -9.43 -19.61
CA PRO A 19 3.48 -9.42 -18.64
C PRO A 19 3.14 -8.70 -17.32
N GLU A 20 1.94 -8.11 -17.22
CA GLU A 20 1.54 -7.20 -16.16
C GLU A 20 0.85 -7.93 -15.00
N LEU A 21 1.57 -8.03 -13.87
CA LEU A 21 1.07 -8.63 -12.62
C LEU A 21 0.26 -7.64 -11.76
N PHE A 22 0.20 -6.37 -12.16
CA PHE A 22 -0.25 -5.23 -11.35
C PHE A 22 -1.10 -4.27 -12.21
N GLY A 23 -1.78 -3.32 -11.58
CA GLY A 23 -2.73 -2.40 -12.23
C GLY A 23 -4.19 -2.87 -12.18
N HIS A 24 -4.43 -4.07 -11.63
CA HIS A 24 -5.76 -4.63 -11.40
C HIS A 24 -6.47 -3.89 -10.27
N CYS A 25 -7.69 -3.43 -10.54
CA CYS A 25 -8.65 -3.01 -9.53
C CYS A 25 -9.29 -4.24 -8.91
N VAL A 26 -9.26 -4.33 -7.59
CA VAL A 26 -9.76 -5.46 -6.82
C VAL A 26 -10.53 -4.97 -5.60
N LEU A 27 -11.49 -5.77 -5.18
CA LEU A 27 -12.23 -5.56 -3.95
C LEU A 27 -11.53 -6.33 -2.82
N LEU A 28 -11.34 -5.68 -1.68
CA LEU A 28 -10.53 -6.11 -0.55
C LEU A 28 -11.39 -6.19 0.71
N ARG A 29 -11.10 -7.16 1.58
CA ARG A 29 -11.63 -7.23 2.93
C ARG A 29 -10.52 -7.66 3.88
N LEU A 30 -10.39 -6.99 5.03
CA LEU A 30 -9.46 -7.42 6.07
C LEU A 30 -9.82 -8.85 6.55
N ASP A 31 -8.79 -9.66 6.83
CA ASP A 31 -8.94 -10.96 7.51
C ASP A 31 -8.23 -10.87 8.89
N PRO A 32 -8.88 -10.29 9.92
CA PRO A 32 -8.27 -10.11 11.23
C PRO A 32 -7.86 -11.45 11.86
N ALA A 33 -8.64 -12.50 11.63
CA ALA A 33 -8.39 -13.83 12.18
C ALA A 33 -7.11 -14.45 11.61
N ALA A 34 -6.89 -14.37 10.29
CA ALA A 34 -5.61 -14.76 9.69
C ALA A 34 -4.45 -13.88 10.19
N SER A 35 -4.72 -12.59 10.45
CA SER A 35 -3.71 -11.62 10.90
C SER A 35 -3.18 -11.87 12.32
N VAL A 36 -3.97 -12.51 13.20
CA VAL A 36 -3.55 -12.91 14.56
C VAL A 36 -3.23 -14.41 14.70
N ALA A 37 -3.51 -15.24 13.68
CA ALA A 37 -3.39 -16.70 13.77
C ALA A 37 -1.99 -17.19 14.19
N ALA A 38 -0.93 -16.48 13.80
CA ALA A 38 0.44 -16.82 14.16
C ALA A 38 0.77 -16.67 15.66
N LEU A 39 -0.07 -15.98 16.44
CA LEU A 39 0.06 -15.85 17.90
C LEU A 39 -0.37 -17.13 18.63
N GLN A 40 -1.24 -17.94 18.01
CA GLN A 40 -1.87 -19.13 18.61
C GLN A 40 -2.61 -18.82 19.94
N ASP A 41 -3.24 -17.66 20.01
CA ASP A 41 -3.91 -17.15 21.21
C ASP A 41 -5.43 -17.06 20.97
N GLU A 42 -6.22 -17.76 21.79
CA GLU A 42 -7.67 -17.82 21.64
C GLU A 42 -8.36 -16.48 21.90
N GLU A 43 -7.78 -15.64 22.77
CA GLU A 43 -8.32 -14.34 23.14
C GLU A 43 -8.14 -13.32 22.01
N ALA A 44 -6.93 -13.20 21.46
CA ALA A 44 -6.65 -12.42 20.26
C ALA A 44 -7.49 -12.90 19.08
N THR A 45 -7.65 -14.21 18.89
CA THR A 45 -8.52 -14.78 17.83
C THR A 45 -9.99 -14.39 18.04
N ARG A 46 -10.48 -14.40 19.28
CA ARG A 46 -11.84 -13.98 19.65
C ARG A 46 -12.03 -12.48 19.42
N SER A 47 -11.11 -11.64 19.89
CA SER A 47 -11.16 -10.19 19.71
C SER A 47 -11.06 -9.79 18.24
N ALA A 48 -10.18 -10.44 17.46
CA ALA A 48 -10.08 -10.24 16.01
C ALA A 48 -11.38 -10.60 15.27
N SER A 49 -12.22 -11.50 15.81
CA SER A 49 -13.53 -11.81 15.23
C SER A 49 -14.54 -10.66 15.34
N LEU A 50 -14.30 -9.70 16.24
CA LEU A 50 -15.15 -8.52 16.47
C LEU A 50 -14.76 -7.31 15.59
N ILE A 51 -13.53 -7.27 15.06
CA ILE A 51 -13.04 -6.20 14.18
C ILE A 51 -13.87 -6.16 12.89
N SER A 52 -14.22 -4.95 12.44
CA SER A 52 -15.06 -4.75 11.26
C SER A 52 -14.45 -5.38 10.00
N ARG A 53 -15.31 -6.01 9.19
CA ARG A 53 -14.93 -6.65 7.91
C ARG A 53 -15.52 -5.87 6.73
N ASP A 54 -15.24 -4.58 6.73
CA ASP A 54 -15.66 -3.63 5.70
C ASP A 54 -15.09 -3.96 4.31
N TRP A 55 -15.76 -3.46 3.27
CA TRP A 55 -15.43 -3.70 1.86
C TRP A 55 -14.71 -2.50 1.25
N PHE A 56 -13.44 -2.70 0.90
CA PHE A 56 -12.59 -1.64 0.37
C PHE A 56 -12.27 -1.91 -1.10
N LEU A 57 -12.06 -0.86 -1.88
CA LEU A 57 -11.60 -0.99 -3.26
C LEU A 57 -10.12 -0.60 -3.34
N GLY A 58 -9.34 -1.24 -4.20
CA GLY A 58 -7.92 -0.91 -4.34
C GLY A 58 -7.30 -1.36 -5.65
N VAL A 59 -6.15 -0.78 -5.98
CA VAL A 59 -5.34 -1.12 -7.15
C VAL A 59 -4.08 -1.86 -6.69
N THR A 60 -3.83 -3.03 -7.26
CA THR A 60 -2.55 -3.74 -7.09
C THR A 60 -1.40 -2.91 -7.67
N LEU A 61 -0.51 -2.41 -6.83
CA LEU A 61 0.55 -1.49 -7.25
C LEU A 61 1.86 -2.22 -7.57
N ALA A 62 2.29 -3.11 -6.68
CA ALA A 62 3.52 -3.86 -6.74
C ALA A 62 3.42 -5.11 -5.85
N SER A 63 4.43 -5.99 -5.89
CA SER A 63 4.59 -7.03 -4.88
C SER A 63 4.79 -6.41 -3.50
N GLY A 64 4.34 -7.08 -2.44
CA GLY A 64 4.43 -6.60 -1.05
C GLY A 64 5.85 -6.46 -0.51
N GLY A 65 6.88 -6.82 -1.29
CA GLY A 65 8.30 -6.53 -1.02
C GLY A 65 8.95 -7.39 0.08
N ALA A 66 8.17 -7.90 1.02
CA ALA A 66 8.65 -8.85 2.02
C ALA A 66 8.75 -10.25 1.40
N GLY A 67 9.97 -10.82 1.39
CA GLY A 67 10.22 -12.22 1.04
C GLY A 67 9.68 -13.17 2.10
N LEU A 68 8.35 -13.26 2.19
CA LEU A 68 7.63 -14.10 3.12
C LEU A 68 7.34 -15.42 2.43
N TYR A 69 7.96 -16.47 2.96
CA TYR A 69 7.83 -17.83 2.45
C TYR A 69 7.07 -18.67 3.48
N ALA A 70 6.22 -19.58 3.00
CA ALA A 70 5.73 -20.68 3.81
C ALA A 70 6.88 -21.62 4.21
N PRO A 71 6.70 -22.53 5.18
CA PRO A 71 7.75 -23.47 5.61
C PRO A 71 8.35 -24.32 4.49
N ASP A 72 7.61 -24.54 3.40
CA ASP A 72 8.02 -25.25 2.19
C ASP A 72 8.84 -24.39 1.19
N GLY A 73 9.13 -23.13 1.53
CA GLY A 73 9.88 -22.21 0.68
C GLY A 73 9.05 -21.53 -0.43
N ARG A 74 7.73 -21.72 -0.49
CA ARG A 74 6.88 -21.00 -1.47
C ARG A 74 6.53 -19.60 -0.99
N GLY A 75 6.75 -18.59 -1.84
CA GLY A 75 6.44 -17.19 -1.53
C GLY A 75 4.94 -16.95 -1.44
N PHE A 76 4.48 -16.41 -0.32
CA PHE A 76 3.09 -15.97 -0.15
C PHE A 76 2.73 -14.89 -1.19
N LEU A 77 1.47 -14.87 -1.63
CA LEU A 77 0.99 -13.79 -2.46
C LEU A 77 0.83 -12.52 -1.59
N SER A 78 1.70 -11.54 -1.80
CA SER A 78 1.63 -10.25 -1.12
C SER A 78 1.66 -9.10 -2.13
N PHE A 79 0.90 -8.05 -1.83
CA PHE A 79 0.80 -6.86 -2.67
C PHE A 79 0.94 -5.59 -1.85
N LYS A 80 1.44 -4.56 -2.52
CA LYS A 80 1.21 -3.17 -2.14
C LYS A 80 -0.04 -2.68 -2.87
N PHE A 81 -0.97 -2.05 -2.16
CA PHE A 81 -2.22 -1.54 -2.69
C PHE A 81 -2.31 -0.01 -2.55
N CYS A 82 -2.75 0.67 -3.61
CA CYS A 82 -3.34 2.01 -3.50
C CYS A 82 -4.84 1.84 -3.29
N LEU A 83 -5.40 2.36 -2.20
CA LEU A 83 -6.84 2.26 -1.95
C LEU A 83 -7.63 3.22 -2.84
N ILE A 84 -8.91 2.94 -3.05
CA ILE A 84 -9.84 3.78 -3.82
C ILE A 84 -11.01 4.16 -2.92
N GLY A 85 -11.35 5.45 -2.88
CA GLY A 85 -12.48 5.99 -2.15
C GLY A 85 -13.24 7.06 -2.93
N THR A 86 -14.44 7.43 -2.48
CA THR A 86 -15.22 8.56 -3.06
C THR A 86 -14.73 9.92 -2.59
N ASN A 87 -14.05 9.96 -1.45
CA ASN A 87 -13.57 11.19 -0.81
C ASN A 87 -12.10 11.45 -1.18
N LEU A 88 -11.68 12.70 -1.04
CA LEU A 88 -10.25 13.05 -1.06
C LEU A 88 -9.59 12.58 0.25
N PRO A 89 -8.32 12.15 0.24
CA PRO A 89 -7.61 11.73 1.44
C PRO A 89 -7.38 12.93 2.38
N THR A 90 -7.94 12.86 3.59
CA THR A 90 -7.88 13.93 4.60
C THR A 90 -6.45 14.28 5.04
N GLU A 91 -5.54 13.30 5.04
CA GLU A 91 -4.14 13.48 5.49
C GLU A 91 -3.26 14.15 4.42
N TYR A 92 -3.55 13.92 3.13
CA TYR A 92 -2.73 14.39 2.01
C TYR A 92 -3.54 14.51 0.70
N GLU A 93 -4.43 15.51 0.61
CA GLU A 93 -5.27 15.75 -0.60
C GLU A 93 -4.52 15.70 -1.95
N PRO A 94 -3.26 16.19 -2.09
CA PRO A 94 -2.51 16.08 -3.35
C PRO A 94 -2.15 14.64 -3.75
N GLY A 95 -2.40 13.66 -2.89
CA GLY A 95 -2.29 12.21 -3.12
C GLY A 95 -3.57 11.56 -3.67
N ALA A 96 -4.53 12.33 -4.17
CA ALA A 96 -5.64 11.79 -4.96
C ALA A 96 -5.33 11.82 -6.47
N VAL A 97 -5.69 10.75 -7.19
CA VAL A 97 -5.81 10.76 -8.65
C VAL A 97 -7.26 10.39 -9.01
N PRO A 98 -8.01 11.23 -9.74
CA PRO A 98 -9.39 10.91 -10.13
C PRO A 98 -9.47 9.70 -11.06
N ILE A 99 -10.61 9.01 -11.03
CA ILE A 99 -10.96 7.97 -11.99
C ILE A 99 -12.03 8.55 -12.93
N ALA A 100 -11.86 8.31 -14.25
CA ALA A 100 -12.80 8.78 -15.25
C ALA A 100 -14.24 8.28 -14.94
N PRO A 101 -15.28 9.13 -15.08
CA PRO A 101 -15.29 10.39 -15.84
C PRO A 101 -14.92 11.67 -15.06
N LEU A 102 -14.40 11.58 -13.81
CA LEU A 102 -14.03 12.77 -13.04
C LEU A 102 -12.94 13.62 -13.72
N GLU A 103 -13.03 14.94 -13.54
CA GLU A 103 -12.02 15.89 -14.02
C GLU A 103 -10.74 15.87 -13.17
N PRO A 104 -9.56 16.16 -13.75
CA PRO A 104 -8.29 16.27 -13.03
C PRO A 104 -8.31 17.34 -11.93
N LEU A 105 -8.06 16.95 -10.67
CA LEU A 105 -7.90 17.89 -9.54
C LEU A 105 -6.71 18.85 -9.75
N ILE A 106 -5.63 18.33 -10.33
CA ILE A 106 -4.43 19.08 -10.73
C ILE A 106 -3.98 18.61 -12.12
N ALA A 107 -3.42 19.51 -12.92
CA ALA A 107 -3.05 19.23 -14.31
C ALA A 107 -2.02 18.09 -14.46
N GLU A 108 -1.17 17.88 -13.45
CA GLU A 108 -0.16 16.83 -13.41
C GLU A 108 -0.72 15.43 -13.11
N ARG A 109 -2.01 15.31 -12.75
CA ARG A 109 -2.72 14.06 -12.43
C ARG A 109 -3.99 13.92 -13.27
N PRO A 110 -3.87 13.62 -14.58
CA PRO A 110 -5.04 13.27 -15.40
C PRO A 110 -5.77 12.06 -14.82
N ALA A 111 -7.08 11.99 -15.06
CA ALA A 111 -7.89 10.89 -14.56
C ALA A 111 -7.49 9.54 -15.18
N PHE A 112 -7.55 8.49 -14.37
CA PHE A 112 -7.28 7.12 -14.79
C PHE A 112 -8.51 6.45 -15.41
N ASN A 113 -8.27 5.56 -16.38
CA ASN A 113 -9.30 4.83 -17.11
C ASN A 113 -9.12 3.33 -16.84
N PHE A 114 -10.11 2.72 -16.19
CA PHE A 114 -10.14 1.26 -16.04
C PHE A 114 -10.85 0.63 -17.25
N VAL A 115 -10.36 -0.52 -17.69
CA VAL A 115 -11.00 -1.34 -18.72
C VAL A 115 -11.26 -2.74 -18.15
N PRO A 116 -12.53 -3.19 -18.04
CA PRO A 116 -13.76 -2.40 -18.12
C PRO A 116 -13.80 -1.25 -17.09
N ALA A 117 -14.67 -0.27 -17.35
CA ALA A 117 -14.94 0.81 -16.42
C ALA A 117 -15.51 0.27 -15.09
N LEU A 118 -15.22 0.97 -13.99
CA LEU A 118 -15.71 0.58 -12.67
C LEU A 118 -17.23 0.83 -12.55
N PRO A 119 -17.96 0.02 -11.76
CA PRO A 119 -19.42 0.14 -11.62
C PRO A 119 -19.87 1.35 -10.78
N VAL A 120 -18.93 2.06 -10.15
CA VAL A 120 -19.18 3.21 -9.28
C VAL A 120 -18.38 4.40 -9.80
N GLU A 121 -19.05 5.53 -10.01
CA GLU A 121 -18.44 6.81 -10.41
C GLU A 121 -18.01 7.63 -9.18
N GLY A 122 -17.31 8.74 -9.41
CA GLY A 122 -16.93 9.65 -8.32
C GLY A 122 -15.76 9.14 -7.46
N LEU A 123 -14.91 8.26 -8.01
CA LEU A 123 -13.84 7.59 -7.29
C LEU A 123 -12.46 8.23 -7.51
N TYR A 124 -11.61 8.19 -6.48
CA TYR A 124 -10.22 8.62 -6.50
C TYR A 124 -9.30 7.47 -6.05
N VAL A 125 -8.21 7.23 -6.78
CA VAL A 125 -7.10 6.41 -6.29
C VAL A 125 -6.28 7.23 -5.31
N HIS A 126 -6.16 6.75 -4.07
CA HIS A 126 -5.33 7.33 -3.04
C HIS A 126 -3.90 6.78 -3.18
N THR A 127 -2.96 7.64 -3.59
CA THR A 127 -1.54 7.29 -3.74
C THR A 127 -0.75 7.36 -2.43
N TYR A 128 -1.34 7.93 -1.37
CA TYR A 128 -0.85 7.86 0.00
C TYR A 128 -2.01 7.88 1.02
N PRO A 129 -1.95 7.10 2.12
CA PRO A 129 -0.99 6.02 2.36
C PRO A 129 -1.25 4.82 1.45
N CYS A 130 -0.21 4.06 1.16
CA CYS A 130 -0.34 2.74 0.51
C CYS A 130 -0.26 1.63 1.56
N MET A 131 -1.01 0.56 1.34
CA MET A 131 -1.11 -0.57 2.26
C MET A 131 -0.30 -1.76 1.75
N TYR A 132 0.33 -2.52 2.65
CA TYR A 132 0.95 -3.81 2.35
C TYR A 132 0.19 -4.94 3.05
N ALA A 133 -0.25 -5.95 2.32
CA ALA A 133 -0.90 -7.12 2.91
C ALA A 133 -0.59 -8.41 2.16
N ILE A 134 -0.76 -9.52 2.88
CA ILE A 134 -0.77 -10.88 2.32
C ILE A 134 -2.20 -11.25 1.95
N VAL A 135 -2.39 -11.90 0.81
CA VAL A 135 -3.70 -12.40 0.41
C VAL A 135 -3.96 -13.73 1.13
N SER A 136 -4.99 -13.79 2.00
CA SER A 136 -5.42 -15.06 2.63
C SER A 136 -6.33 -15.88 1.72
N ARG A 137 -7.16 -15.22 0.90
CA ARG A 137 -8.06 -15.85 -0.08
C ARG A 137 -8.14 -15.05 -1.38
N ILE A 138 -8.24 -15.75 -2.51
CA ILE A 138 -8.67 -15.16 -3.79
C ILE A 138 -10.04 -15.72 -4.16
N HIS A 139 -10.99 -14.83 -4.39
CA HIS A 139 -12.33 -15.12 -4.89
C HIS A 139 -12.39 -14.73 -6.37
N ASP A 140 -12.28 -15.73 -7.24
CA ASP A 140 -12.21 -15.55 -8.70
C ASP A 140 -13.57 -15.76 -9.40
N THR A 141 -13.83 -14.92 -10.39
CA THR A 141 -14.98 -14.97 -11.32
C THR A 141 -14.45 -14.97 -12.75
N PRO A 142 -13.97 -16.12 -13.27
CA PRO A 142 -13.26 -16.19 -14.56
C PRO A 142 -14.12 -15.81 -15.78
N GLU A 143 -15.44 -15.73 -15.62
CA GLU A 143 -16.40 -15.29 -16.63
C GLU A 143 -16.41 -13.76 -16.85
N LYS A 144 -15.90 -12.98 -15.87
CA LYS A 144 -15.90 -11.51 -15.92
C LYS A 144 -14.51 -10.95 -16.23
N PRO A 145 -14.39 -9.93 -17.09
CA PRO A 145 -13.12 -9.27 -17.33
C PRO A 145 -12.69 -8.43 -16.12
N LEU A 146 -11.43 -8.61 -15.70
CA LEU A 146 -10.77 -7.83 -14.65
C LEU A 146 -10.68 -6.35 -15.04
N ALA A 147 -11.18 -5.45 -14.19
CA ALA A 147 -10.98 -4.02 -14.35
C ALA A 147 -9.52 -3.65 -14.10
N MET A 148 -8.84 -3.12 -15.11
CA MET A 148 -7.40 -2.90 -15.08
C MET A 148 -7.01 -1.54 -15.69
N LEU A 149 -5.99 -0.90 -15.14
CA LEU A 149 -5.32 0.27 -15.72
C LEU A 149 -4.51 -0.11 -16.95
N SER A 150 -4.35 0.81 -17.92
CA SER A 150 -3.33 0.61 -18.96
C SER A 150 -1.91 0.57 -18.37
N PRO A 151 -0.93 -0.08 -19.02
CA PRO A 151 0.44 -0.16 -18.53
C PRO A 151 1.07 1.21 -18.22
N ASP A 152 0.78 2.21 -19.04
CA ASP A 152 1.23 3.60 -18.86
C ASP A 152 0.53 4.32 -17.70
N GLU A 153 -0.73 3.97 -17.38
CA GLU A 153 -1.43 4.46 -16.20
C GLU A 153 -0.90 3.78 -14.92
N HIS A 154 -0.63 2.48 -14.96
CA HIS A 154 0.01 1.78 -13.83
C HIS A 154 1.43 2.31 -13.55
N LEU A 155 2.22 2.57 -14.59
CA LEU A 155 3.53 3.20 -14.44
C LEU A 155 3.43 4.60 -13.84
N ARG A 156 2.47 5.42 -14.29
CA ARG A 156 2.19 6.75 -13.70
C ARG A 156 1.72 6.64 -12.26
N LEU A 157 0.86 5.69 -11.92
CA LEU A 157 0.40 5.44 -10.55
C LEU A 157 1.60 5.17 -9.62
N ARG A 158 2.53 4.29 -10.02
CA ARG A 158 3.77 4.03 -9.27
C ARG A 158 4.63 5.30 -9.11
N GLN A 159 4.78 6.10 -10.16
CA GLN A 159 5.54 7.37 -10.09
C GLN A 159 4.90 8.38 -9.14
N TYR A 160 3.57 8.53 -9.17
CA TYR A 160 2.85 9.40 -8.24
C TYR A 160 2.99 8.91 -6.81
N GLN A 161 2.70 7.65 -6.55
CA GLN A 161 2.82 7.03 -5.23
C GLN A 161 4.24 7.18 -4.65
N SER A 162 5.29 6.91 -5.42
CA SER A 162 6.67 7.02 -4.93
C SER A 162 7.07 8.48 -4.66
N ARG A 163 6.55 9.43 -5.45
CA ARG A 163 6.73 10.87 -5.21
C ARG A 163 5.97 11.33 -3.95
N ASP A 164 4.80 10.78 -3.70
CA ASP A 164 3.93 11.18 -2.59
C ASP A 164 4.43 10.64 -1.26
N GLU A 165 4.88 9.37 -1.21
CA GLU A 165 5.59 8.82 -0.05
C GLU A 165 6.85 9.64 0.28
N TYR A 166 7.65 10.02 -0.73
CA TYR A 166 8.81 10.88 -0.51
C TYR A 166 8.42 12.27 0.02
N ASN A 167 7.41 12.91 -0.59
CA ASN A 167 6.93 14.22 -0.15
C ASN A 167 6.41 14.20 1.29
N GLN A 168 5.69 13.14 1.67
CA GLN A 168 5.13 12.98 2.99
C GLN A 168 6.22 12.67 4.04
N GLY A 169 7.14 11.75 3.77
CA GLY A 169 8.28 11.51 4.67
C GLY A 169 9.14 12.76 4.89
N MET A 170 9.32 13.57 3.85
CA MET A 170 9.98 14.90 3.95
C MET A 170 9.15 15.94 4.74
N PHE A 171 7.83 15.78 4.82
CA PHE A 171 6.95 16.63 5.62
C PHE A 171 6.96 16.20 7.09
N GLU A 172 6.84 14.90 7.36
CA GLU A 172 6.88 14.30 8.70
C GLU A 172 8.24 14.56 9.37
N HIS A 173 9.35 14.30 8.69
CA HIS A 173 10.68 14.64 9.20
C HIS A 173 10.85 16.14 9.51
N ALA A 174 10.34 17.02 8.65
CA ALA A 174 10.39 18.47 8.90
C ALA A 174 9.53 18.90 10.10
N LYS A 175 8.45 18.16 10.41
CA LYS A 175 7.62 18.35 11.61
C LYS A 175 8.38 17.89 12.87
N GLU A 176 8.99 16.71 12.84
CA GLU A 176 9.81 16.19 13.95
C GLU A 176 10.95 17.14 14.34
N VAL A 177 11.69 17.65 13.35
CA VAL A 177 12.77 18.63 13.56
C VAL A 177 12.21 19.90 14.23
N ALA A 178 11.08 20.44 13.76
CA ALA A 178 10.46 21.61 14.35
C ALA A 178 9.96 21.37 15.79
N GLU A 179 9.44 20.18 16.10
CA GLU A 179 9.03 19.81 17.45
C GLU A 179 10.24 19.64 18.40
N TYR A 180 11.35 19.08 17.90
CA TYR A 180 12.60 18.97 18.65
C TYR A 180 13.20 20.35 18.96
N GLU A 181 13.31 21.22 17.95
CA GLU A 181 13.77 22.61 18.12
C GLU A 181 12.88 23.38 19.11
N ALA A 182 11.56 23.18 19.06
CA ALA A 182 10.62 23.80 20.01
C ALA A 182 10.85 23.30 21.45
N LYS A 183 11.03 21.99 21.66
CA LYS A 183 11.35 21.41 22.98
C LYS A 183 12.68 21.94 23.51
N GLN A 184 13.71 22.00 22.68
CA GLN A 184 15.02 22.55 23.05
C GLN A 184 14.93 24.05 23.41
N ALA A 185 14.16 24.84 22.65
CA ALA A 185 13.94 26.25 22.93
C ALA A 185 13.21 26.48 24.27
N VAL A 186 12.25 25.62 24.64
CA VAL A 186 11.58 25.67 25.95
C VAL A 186 12.57 25.36 27.08
N MET A 187 13.41 24.32 26.94
CA MET A 187 14.43 23.98 27.94
C MET A 187 15.44 25.12 28.16
N LEU A 188 15.85 25.81 27.09
CA LEU A 188 16.78 26.96 27.17
C LEU A 188 16.12 28.26 27.65
N ALA A 189 14.79 28.33 27.66
CA ALA A 189 14.04 29.51 28.11
C ALA A 189 13.73 29.51 29.62
N VAL A 190 14.00 28.41 30.34
CA VAL A 190 13.84 28.34 31.80
C VAL A 190 14.84 29.31 32.45
N PRO A 191 14.39 30.31 33.25
CA PRO A 191 15.29 31.24 33.90
C PRO A 191 16.21 30.52 34.90
N PRO A 192 17.52 30.86 34.96
CA PRO A 192 18.45 30.22 35.90
C PRO A 192 18.14 30.50 37.38
N ASP A 193 17.24 31.44 37.67
CA ASP A 193 16.84 31.85 39.03
C ASP A 193 15.80 30.90 39.67
N GLU A 194 15.16 30.03 38.87
CA GLU A 194 14.28 28.95 39.36
C GLU A 194 14.91 27.56 39.15
N ALA A 195 16.24 27.48 39.14
CA ALA A 195 16.91 26.19 39.27
C ALA A 195 16.47 25.56 40.61
N PRO A 196 15.81 24.38 40.62
CA PRO A 196 15.42 23.74 41.86
C PRO A 196 16.69 23.50 42.67
N VAL A 197 16.71 24.02 43.91
CA VAL A 197 17.81 23.79 44.85
C VAL A 197 17.78 22.32 45.22
N ILE A 198 18.45 21.50 44.40
CA ILE A 198 18.70 20.09 44.69
C ILE A 198 19.37 20.06 46.06
N PRO A 199 18.76 19.43 47.09
CA PRO A 199 19.39 19.34 48.40
C PRO A 199 20.70 18.59 48.24
N ILE A 200 21.82 19.30 48.33
CA ILE A 200 23.16 18.71 48.29
C ILE A 200 23.35 18.02 49.64
N ASP A 201 22.93 16.76 49.71
CA ASP A 201 23.11 15.94 50.91
C ASP A 201 24.62 15.69 51.11
N ALA A 202 25.15 16.17 52.23
CA ALA A 202 26.52 16.67 52.27
C ALA A 202 27.59 15.60 52.58
N GLU A 203 27.22 14.32 52.66
CA GLU A 203 28.07 13.27 53.27
C GLU A 203 28.79 12.32 52.31
N GLN A 204 28.54 12.34 51.00
CA GLN A 204 29.27 11.50 50.03
C GLN A 204 30.43 12.21 49.31
N ARG A 205 31.39 12.70 50.12
CA ARG A 205 32.74 13.04 49.62
C ARG A 205 33.59 11.78 49.41
N SER A 206 33.42 11.14 48.26
CA SER A 206 34.36 10.14 47.73
C SER A 206 34.69 10.48 46.28
N HIS A 207 35.95 10.78 46.00
CA HIS A 207 36.43 11.33 44.72
C HIS A 207 36.21 10.38 43.53
N PRO A 208 35.58 10.83 42.43
CA PRO A 208 35.79 10.26 41.11
C PRO A 208 36.98 10.95 40.42
N SER A 209 37.92 10.17 39.91
CA SER A 209 39.04 10.66 39.10
C SER A 209 38.57 11.15 37.74
N ILE A 210 39.24 12.17 37.21
CA ILE A 210 38.89 12.81 35.93
C ILE A 210 39.44 11.94 34.78
N SER A 211 38.67 10.94 34.33
CA SER A 211 38.96 10.21 33.09
C SER A 211 38.22 10.83 31.92
N SER A 212 38.98 11.48 31.02
CA SER A 212 38.47 11.98 29.76
C SER A 212 38.12 10.83 28.82
N VAL A 213 36.83 10.68 28.53
CA VAL A 213 36.24 9.78 27.53
C VAL A 213 35.24 10.65 26.77
N SER A 214 35.62 11.26 25.65
CA SER A 214 35.66 10.64 24.31
C SER A 214 34.31 10.02 23.96
N GLY A 215 33.48 10.74 23.20
CA GLY A 215 32.11 10.34 22.92
C GLY A 215 32.00 9.04 22.14
N SER A 216 31.03 8.21 22.53
CA SER A 216 30.53 7.05 21.80
C SER A 216 29.13 6.71 22.33
N ASP A 217 28.21 6.40 21.43
CA ASP A 217 27.09 5.47 21.60
C ASP A 217 26.03 5.75 22.69
N CYS A 218 25.24 6.80 22.50
CA CYS A 218 23.94 7.00 23.18
C CYS A 218 22.78 6.17 22.55
N ASP A 219 23.06 4.98 22.00
CA ASP A 219 22.09 4.13 21.28
C ASP A 219 21.81 2.78 21.99
N SER A 220 22.40 2.54 23.17
CA SER A 220 22.45 1.20 23.74
C SER A 220 21.19 0.73 24.50
N GLU A 221 20.35 1.63 25.02
CA GLU A 221 19.20 1.25 25.86
C GLU A 221 18.04 0.59 25.08
N VAL A 222 17.93 0.84 23.77
CA VAL A 222 16.90 0.21 22.92
C VAL A 222 17.21 -1.27 22.63
N SER A 223 18.46 -1.71 22.87
CA SER A 223 18.85 -3.12 22.69
C SER A 223 18.40 -4.03 23.83
N ASP A 224 18.20 -3.50 25.05
CA ASP A 224 17.98 -4.34 26.24
C ASP A 224 16.54 -4.89 26.34
N ILE A 225 15.53 -4.15 25.85
CA ILE A 225 14.13 -4.62 25.78
C ILE A 225 14.01 -5.89 24.91
N LYS A 226 14.95 -6.11 23.98
CA LYS A 226 14.95 -7.24 23.06
C LYS A 226 15.27 -8.58 23.72
N TYR A 227 15.75 -8.59 24.96
CA TYR A 227 16.10 -9.79 25.72
C TYR A 227 14.97 -10.31 26.63
N LEU A 228 13.87 -9.57 26.81
CA LEU A 228 12.73 -10.00 27.65
C LEU A 228 11.71 -10.89 26.91
N LEU A 229 11.80 -10.99 25.59
CA LEU A 229 10.93 -11.84 24.78
C LEU A 229 11.63 -13.17 24.49
N THR A 230 11.00 -14.29 24.86
CA THR A 230 11.50 -15.64 24.52
C THR A 230 11.64 -15.80 23.00
N GLU A 231 12.53 -16.69 22.54
CA GLU A 231 12.74 -16.89 21.10
C GLU A 231 11.44 -17.29 20.37
N ASP A 232 10.56 -18.06 21.01
CA ASP A 232 9.25 -18.41 20.46
C ASP A 232 8.33 -17.19 20.33
N MET A 233 8.26 -16.31 21.34
CA MET A 233 7.49 -15.06 21.23
C MET A 233 7.98 -14.20 20.06
N GLN A 234 9.31 -14.07 19.92
CA GLN A 234 9.89 -13.35 18.80
C GLN A 234 9.58 -14.02 17.46
N ALA A 235 9.57 -15.36 17.40
CA ALA A 235 9.20 -16.11 16.20
C ALA A 235 7.73 -15.89 15.80
N ARG A 236 6.80 -15.84 16.78
CA ARG A 236 5.37 -15.52 16.54
C ARG A 236 5.17 -14.08 16.07
N LEU A 237 5.77 -13.09 16.72
CA LEU A 237 5.70 -11.68 16.29
C LEU A 237 6.36 -11.44 14.92
N ARG A 238 7.43 -12.17 14.60
CA ARG A 238 8.01 -12.13 13.24
C ARG A 238 7.09 -12.74 12.18
N ARG A 239 6.03 -13.48 12.54
CA ARG A 239 5.05 -14.10 11.63
C ARG A 239 3.71 -13.34 11.52
N VAL A 240 3.29 -12.53 12.49
CA VAL A 240 2.05 -11.74 12.36
C VAL A 240 2.14 -10.69 11.26
N ARG A 241 1.09 -10.55 10.45
CA ARG A 241 1.02 -9.70 9.27
C ARG A 241 -0.43 -9.29 9.04
N ILE A 242 -0.65 -8.20 8.31
CA ILE A 242 -1.99 -7.87 7.80
C ILE A 242 -2.33 -8.82 6.65
N PHE A 243 -3.42 -9.58 6.81
CA PHE A 243 -3.99 -10.43 5.78
C PHE A 243 -5.29 -9.84 5.23
N VAL A 244 -5.52 -10.03 3.93
CA VAL A 244 -6.75 -9.62 3.23
C VAL A 244 -7.32 -10.75 2.38
N GLU A 245 -8.63 -10.85 2.33
CA GLU A 245 -9.33 -11.56 1.27
C GLU A 245 -9.50 -10.64 0.05
N VAL A 246 -9.35 -11.18 -1.16
CA VAL A 246 -9.36 -10.42 -2.42
C VAL A 246 -10.41 -10.99 -3.37
N TRP A 247 -11.26 -10.13 -3.93
CA TRP A 247 -12.21 -10.44 -4.99
C TRP A 247 -11.80 -9.74 -6.28
N LEU A 248 -11.85 -10.50 -7.36
CA LEU A 248 -11.39 -10.07 -8.67
C LEU A 248 -12.46 -9.34 -9.50
N ASP A 249 -13.71 -9.41 -9.09
CA ASP A 249 -14.82 -8.63 -9.64
C ASP A 249 -15.22 -7.51 -8.66
N PRO A 250 -14.88 -6.24 -8.95
CA PRO A 250 -15.35 -5.09 -8.16
C PRO A 250 -16.87 -4.99 -8.05
N ALA A 251 -17.64 -5.55 -9.00
CA ALA A 251 -19.10 -5.56 -8.95
C ALA A 251 -19.69 -6.65 -8.03
N PHE A 252 -18.85 -7.45 -7.36
CA PHE A 252 -19.31 -8.46 -6.39
C PHE A 252 -20.01 -7.83 -5.17
N HIS A 253 -19.56 -6.65 -4.72
CA HIS A 253 -20.21 -5.89 -3.66
C HIS A 253 -20.95 -4.68 -4.25
N PRO A 254 -22.29 -4.73 -4.40
CA PRO A 254 -23.06 -3.61 -4.89
C PRO A 254 -23.19 -2.54 -3.80
N GLY A 255 -22.32 -1.54 -3.84
CA GLY A 255 -22.33 -0.43 -2.90
C GLY A 255 -21.18 0.56 -3.15
N THR A 256 -21.23 1.69 -2.45
CA THR A 256 -20.07 2.58 -2.35
C THR A 256 -18.96 1.88 -1.56
N PRO A 257 -17.70 1.85 -2.03
CA PRO A 257 -16.61 1.27 -1.24
C PRO A 257 -16.42 2.02 0.07
N THR A 258 -16.05 1.30 1.13
CA THR A 258 -15.73 1.90 2.43
C THR A 258 -14.54 2.86 2.31
N ASP A 259 -14.61 3.99 3.02
CA ASP A 259 -13.57 5.01 3.04
C ASP A 259 -12.19 4.40 3.40
N PRO A 260 -11.13 4.64 2.60
CA PRO A 260 -9.78 4.19 2.90
C PRO A 260 -9.27 4.50 4.31
N ALA A 261 -9.73 5.58 4.95
CA ALA A 261 -9.38 5.89 6.34
C ALA A 261 -9.77 4.77 7.33
N LYS A 262 -10.93 4.13 7.12
CA LYS A 262 -11.38 3.00 7.95
C LYS A 262 -10.53 1.74 7.78
N PHE A 263 -9.81 1.60 6.66
CA PHE A 263 -8.86 0.50 6.53
C PHE A 263 -7.71 0.67 7.53
N LYS A 264 -7.19 1.90 7.64
CA LYS A 264 -6.12 2.28 8.58
C LYS A 264 -6.56 2.07 10.04
N GLU A 265 -7.80 2.45 10.37
CA GLU A 265 -8.41 2.19 11.67
C GLU A 265 -8.48 0.68 11.97
N ALA A 266 -9.03 -0.13 11.06
CA ALA A 266 -9.15 -1.57 11.25
C ALA A 266 -7.79 -2.31 11.30
N THR A 267 -6.76 -1.82 10.59
CA THR A 267 -5.38 -2.36 10.77
C THR A 267 -4.79 -1.98 12.11
N ALA A 268 -5.02 -0.77 12.61
CA ALA A 268 -4.54 -0.35 13.92
C ALA A 268 -5.21 -1.15 15.05
N GLU A 269 -6.49 -1.53 14.90
CA GLU A 269 -7.16 -2.48 15.82
C GLU A 269 -6.48 -3.85 15.81
N VAL A 270 -6.08 -4.38 14.64
CA VAL A 270 -5.35 -5.66 14.55
C VAL A 270 -3.95 -5.55 15.17
N GLU A 271 -3.23 -4.46 14.94
CA GLU A 271 -1.90 -4.21 15.52
C GLU A 271 -1.98 -4.04 17.05
N ALA A 272 -3.04 -3.42 17.57
CA ALA A 272 -3.29 -3.35 19.01
C ALA A 272 -3.48 -4.74 19.65
N LEU A 273 -4.07 -5.71 18.95
CA LEU A 273 -4.15 -7.10 19.43
C LEU A 273 -2.78 -7.80 19.47
N TRP A 274 -1.82 -7.39 18.63
CA TRP A 274 -0.46 -7.94 18.66
C TRP A 274 0.31 -7.42 19.89
N GLU A 275 0.12 -6.15 20.24
CA GLU A 275 0.73 -5.54 21.43
C GLU A 275 0.05 -6.00 22.74
N ASP A 276 -1.28 -6.10 22.79
CA ASP A 276 -2.00 -6.72 23.93
C ASP A 276 -1.52 -8.14 24.23
N TRP A 277 -1.40 -8.99 23.20
CA TRP A 277 -0.89 -10.34 23.35
C TRP A 277 0.54 -10.37 23.90
N LYS A 278 1.39 -9.47 23.40
CA LYS A 278 2.79 -9.33 23.84
C LYS A 278 2.87 -8.90 25.30
N GLU A 279 2.06 -7.94 25.73
CA GLU A 279 1.95 -7.51 27.14
C GLU A 279 1.44 -8.66 28.04
N ARG A 280 0.38 -9.37 27.64
CA ARG A 280 -0.17 -10.51 28.40
C ARG A 280 0.84 -11.63 28.60
N VAL A 281 1.60 -11.99 27.57
CA VAL A 281 2.59 -13.07 27.68
C VAL A 281 3.84 -12.62 28.43
N GLN A 282 4.25 -11.34 28.35
CA GLN A 282 5.30 -10.79 29.23
C GLN A 282 4.89 -10.83 30.70
N ALA A 283 3.67 -10.38 31.03
CA ALA A 283 3.14 -10.42 32.39
C ALA A 283 2.98 -11.85 32.95
N ALA A 284 2.75 -12.84 32.09
CA ALA A 284 2.75 -14.26 32.47
C ALA A 284 4.17 -14.84 32.66
N GLY A 285 5.16 -14.35 31.90
CA GLY A 285 6.56 -14.77 31.98
C GLY A 285 7.31 -14.27 33.22
N ASP A 286 6.92 -13.12 33.78
CA ASP A 286 7.43 -12.59 35.05
C ASP A 286 6.83 -13.28 36.31
N GLY A 287 6.08 -14.38 36.11
CA GLY A 287 5.71 -15.27 37.21
C GLY A 287 6.96 -15.90 37.83
N PRO A 288 7.17 -15.83 39.16
CA PRO A 288 8.37 -16.37 39.82
C PRO A 288 8.29 -17.90 39.93
N ASP A 289 8.37 -18.59 38.80
CA ASP A 289 8.46 -20.05 38.74
C ASP A 289 9.92 -20.50 38.93
N ASP A 290 10.44 -20.21 40.13
CA ASP A 290 11.69 -20.75 40.67
C ASP A 290 11.62 -22.28 40.93
N THR A 291 10.64 -22.99 40.35
CA THR A 291 10.68 -24.46 40.35
C THR A 291 11.72 -24.94 39.35
N PRO A 292 12.79 -25.65 39.78
CA PRO A 292 13.78 -26.17 38.85
C PRO A 292 13.11 -27.27 38.03
N ILE A 293 12.73 -26.95 36.79
CA ILE A 293 12.27 -27.94 35.83
C ILE A 293 13.46 -28.86 35.57
N ASP A 294 13.40 -30.09 36.10
CA ASP A 294 14.39 -31.14 35.82
C ASP A 294 14.18 -31.61 34.37
N VAL A 295 14.93 -31.00 33.44
CA VAL A 295 14.76 -31.14 31.99
C VAL A 295 15.25 -32.50 31.48
N GLY A 296 14.58 -33.57 31.90
CA GLY A 296 14.67 -34.89 31.30
C GLY A 296 13.87 -34.97 30.01
N LEU A 297 14.41 -34.42 28.91
CA LEU A 297 13.76 -34.40 27.58
C LEU A 297 13.67 -35.80 26.93
N PRO A 298 12.46 -36.34 26.68
CA PRO A 298 12.21 -37.09 25.46
C PRO A 298 11.98 -36.09 24.30
N TYR A 299 12.72 -36.27 23.21
CA TYR A 299 12.33 -35.66 21.94
C TYR A 299 11.06 -36.36 21.44
N ASP A 300 9.97 -35.63 21.24
CA ASP A 300 8.81 -36.14 20.52
C ASP A 300 8.38 -35.14 19.43
N ASP A 301 8.23 -35.66 18.22
CA ASP A 301 8.41 -34.92 16.96
C ASP A 301 7.05 -34.46 16.41
N HIS A 302 6.31 -33.73 17.25
CA HIS A 302 4.90 -33.37 17.05
C HIS A 302 4.70 -31.85 16.96
N ALA A 303 5.44 -31.21 16.06
CA ALA A 303 5.15 -29.85 15.62
C ALA A 303 3.83 -29.82 14.82
N VAL A 304 2.73 -29.44 15.47
CA VAL A 304 1.42 -29.23 14.83
C VAL A 304 1.56 -28.19 13.71
N LEU A 305 1.22 -28.56 12.48
CA LEU A 305 1.40 -27.70 11.33
C LEU A 305 0.22 -26.71 11.21
N PRO A 306 0.41 -25.54 10.57
CA PRO A 306 -0.69 -24.62 10.27
C PRO A 306 -1.79 -25.25 9.40
N GLU A 307 -1.47 -26.36 8.73
CA GLU A 307 -2.34 -27.18 7.89
C GLU A 307 -3.41 -27.89 8.75
N ASP A 308 -3.03 -28.48 9.89
CA ASP A 308 -3.92 -29.21 10.81
C ASP A 308 -4.99 -28.31 11.47
N ALA A 309 -4.67 -27.02 11.62
CA ALA A 309 -5.57 -26.00 12.15
C ALA A 309 -6.72 -25.65 11.18
N VAL A 310 -6.53 -25.89 9.87
CA VAL A 310 -7.58 -25.69 8.85
C VAL A 310 -8.54 -26.87 8.84
N ASP A 311 -8.04 -28.11 8.90
CA ASP A 311 -8.86 -29.32 8.91
C ASP A 311 -9.73 -29.39 10.19
N SER A 312 -9.14 -29.08 11.35
CA SER A 312 -9.87 -28.95 12.62
C SER A 312 -11.02 -27.93 12.56
N ARG A 313 -10.89 -26.88 11.73
CA ARG A 313 -11.90 -25.85 11.54
C ARG A 313 -12.99 -26.27 10.54
N ILE A 314 -12.63 -26.98 9.47
CA ILE A 314 -13.60 -27.56 8.52
C ILE A 314 -14.45 -28.62 9.22
N GLU A 315 -13.85 -29.46 10.06
CA GLU A 315 -14.57 -30.46 10.85
C GLU A 315 -15.54 -29.80 11.84
N LYS A 316 -15.12 -28.74 12.54
CA LYS A 316 -15.96 -27.99 13.48
C LYS A 316 -17.13 -27.27 12.80
N ASP A 317 -16.93 -26.67 11.62
CA ASP A 317 -18.01 -26.07 10.82
C ASP A 317 -18.99 -27.13 10.29
N ASN A 318 -18.51 -28.30 9.89
CA ASN A 318 -19.36 -29.41 9.46
C ASN A 318 -20.19 -29.99 10.62
N LEU A 319 -19.59 -30.16 11.80
CA LEU A 319 -20.29 -30.56 13.02
C LEU A 319 -21.35 -29.53 13.42
N ALA A 320 -21.06 -28.22 13.33
CA ALA A 320 -22.03 -27.17 13.60
C ALA A 320 -23.23 -27.21 12.63
N ARG A 321 -22.99 -27.53 11.34
CA ARG A 321 -24.07 -27.72 10.35
C ARG A 321 -24.90 -28.98 10.60
N GLN A 322 -24.29 -30.07 11.08
CA GLN A 322 -25.01 -31.30 11.43
C GLN A 322 -25.79 -31.17 12.75
N ALA A 323 -25.31 -30.34 13.69
CA ALA A 323 -25.97 -30.05 14.96
C ALA A 323 -27.13 -29.03 14.86
N ALA A 324 -27.28 -28.35 13.72
CA ALA A 324 -28.40 -27.43 13.49
C ALA A 324 -29.72 -28.22 13.38
N PRO A 325 -30.71 -27.99 14.26
CA PRO A 325 -31.97 -28.72 14.20
C PRO A 325 -32.72 -28.38 12.92
N SER A 326 -33.10 -29.41 12.15
CA SER A 326 -33.94 -29.27 10.97
C SER A 326 -35.30 -28.68 11.36
N MET A 327 -35.47 -27.39 11.09
CA MET A 327 -36.74 -26.69 11.30
C MET A 327 -37.85 -27.37 10.49
N PRO A 328 -39.02 -27.68 11.08
CA PRO A 328 -40.13 -28.26 10.34
C PRO A 328 -40.65 -27.25 9.31
N GLU A 329 -40.81 -27.71 8.07
CA GLU A 329 -41.41 -26.92 6.98
C GLU A 329 -42.86 -26.56 7.33
N SER A 330 -43.09 -25.31 7.73
CA SER A 330 -44.44 -24.77 7.94
C SER A 330 -45.07 -24.42 6.60
N GLU A 331 -45.73 -25.39 5.99
CA GLU A 331 -46.51 -25.25 4.76
C GLU A 331 -47.73 -24.32 4.98
N THR A 332 -47.59 -23.03 4.68
CA THR A 332 -48.73 -22.09 4.59
C THR A 332 -48.63 -21.23 3.35
N ALA A 333 -49.38 -21.58 2.31
CA ALA A 333 -49.56 -20.77 1.11
C ALA A 333 -50.54 -19.60 1.36
N PRO A 334 -50.26 -18.39 0.83
CA PRO A 334 -51.27 -17.35 0.62
C PRO A 334 -51.73 -17.30 -0.84
N GLU A 335 -53.02 -17.07 -1.04
CA GLU A 335 -53.67 -16.97 -2.35
C GLU A 335 -53.29 -15.69 -3.11
N SER A 336 -53.31 -15.74 -4.43
CA SER A 336 -53.10 -14.57 -5.31
C SER A 336 -54.33 -13.65 -5.37
N PRO A 337 -54.12 -12.36 -5.65
CA PRO A 337 -55.08 -11.65 -6.50
C PRO A 337 -54.43 -10.93 -7.71
N THR A 338 -54.82 -11.43 -8.87
CA THR A 338 -54.77 -10.83 -10.21
C THR A 338 -55.10 -9.33 -10.27
N HIS A 339 -54.25 -8.49 -10.89
CA HIS A 339 -54.70 -7.48 -11.89
C HIS A 339 -53.57 -6.82 -12.73
N TRP A 340 -53.65 -7.01 -14.07
CA TRP A 340 -53.24 -6.14 -15.22
C TRP A 340 -52.08 -5.12 -15.07
N LEU A 341 -51.13 -5.04 -16.02
CA LEU A 341 -51.34 -4.48 -17.37
C LEU A 341 -50.28 -4.92 -18.40
N ARG A 342 -50.65 -4.92 -19.69
CA ARG A 342 -49.72 -5.05 -20.84
C ARG A 342 -48.93 -3.75 -21.05
N PRO A 343 -47.77 -3.81 -21.73
CA PRO A 343 -47.74 -3.28 -23.10
C PRO A 343 -47.42 -4.31 -24.17
N THR A 344 -48.00 -4.11 -25.34
CA THR A 344 -47.54 -4.70 -26.60
C THR A 344 -46.35 -3.90 -27.14
N GLU A 345 -45.30 -4.55 -27.65
CA GLU A 345 -44.90 -4.26 -29.03
C GLU A 345 -44.05 -5.33 -29.71
N THR A 346 -44.35 -5.48 -30.99
CA THR A 346 -43.85 -6.41 -31.97
C THR A 346 -42.39 -6.14 -32.35
N THR A 347 -41.53 -7.14 -32.38
CA THR A 347 -40.42 -7.22 -33.34
C THR A 347 -40.20 -8.67 -33.75
N LYS A 348 -39.89 -8.89 -35.03
CA LYS A 348 -39.98 -10.19 -35.72
C LYS A 348 -38.77 -10.33 -36.65
N VAL A 349 -38.35 -11.58 -36.92
CA VAL A 349 -37.31 -11.98 -37.91
C VAL A 349 -35.89 -11.53 -37.48
N PHE A 350 -34.88 -12.40 -37.28
CA PHE A 350 -34.34 -13.33 -38.27
C PHE A 350 -33.60 -14.50 -37.59
N ALA A 351 -33.84 -15.74 -38.05
CA ALA A 351 -33.04 -16.90 -37.70
C ALA A 351 -32.18 -17.29 -38.92
N GLY A 352 -30.86 -17.31 -38.75
CA GLY A 352 -29.90 -17.82 -39.73
C GLY A 352 -29.24 -19.10 -39.19
N PRO A 353 -28.96 -20.10 -40.04
CA PRO A 353 -28.30 -21.33 -39.60
C PRO A 353 -26.81 -21.10 -39.36
N ILE A 354 -26.28 -21.64 -38.25
CA ILE A 354 -24.85 -21.70 -37.99
C ILE A 354 -24.33 -23.01 -38.59
N GLU A 355 -23.47 -22.91 -39.61
CA GLU A 355 -22.77 -24.06 -40.17
C GLU A 355 -21.71 -24.56 -39.18
N THR A 356 -21.82 -25.82 -38.79
CA THR A 356 -20.77 -26.53 -38.05
C THR A 356 -19.57 -26.79 -38.96
N ARG A 357 -18.49 -26.02 -38.76
CA ARG A 357 -17.19 -26.29 -39.39
C ARG A 357 -16.29 -27.04 -38.40
N GLN A 358 -16.13 -28.33 -38.65
CA GLN A 358 -15.34 -29.25 -37.85
C GLN A 358 -14.00 -29.46 -38.55
N ASP A 359 -12.99 -28.66 -38.21
CA ASP A 359 -11.63 -28.79 -38.75
C ASP A 359 -10.74 -29.54 -37.75
N ASP A 360 -10.36 -30.77 -38.12
CA ASP A 360 -9.37 -31.59 -37.40
C ASP A 360 -7.99 -30.92 -37.43
N GLN A 361 -7.38 -30.70 -36.26
CA GLN A 361 -5.91 -30.62 -36.17
C GLN A 361 -5.35 -31.49 -35.05
N LYS A 362 -4.48 -32.41 -35.48
CA LYS A 362 -3.80 -33.43 -34.71
C LYS A 362 -2.30 -33.19 -34.86
N ALA A 363 -1.67 -32.65 -33.81
CA ALA A 363 -0.22 -32.49 -33.68
C ALA A 363 0.15 -32.82 -32.23
N GLU A 364 0.59 -34.05 -31.97
CA GLU A 364 2.02 -34.40 -31.87
C GLU A 364 2.71 -33.80 -30.65
N LEU A 365 2.65 -34.57 -29.56
CA LEU A 365 3.56 -34.48 -28.43
C LEU A 365 5.00 -34.68 -28.91
N ASN A 366 5.90 -33.75 -28.61
CA ASN A 366 7.34 -34.00 -28.66
C ASN A 366 8.03 -33.37 -27.45
N GLY A 367 8.76 -34.20 -26.71
CA GLY A 367 9.34 -33.83 -25.42
C GLY A 367 10.61 -33.00 -25.54
N GLY A 368 10.62 -31.81 -24.94
CA GLY A 368 11.77 -30.92 -24.84
C GLY A 368 12.46 -30.99 -23.48
N LYS A 369 13.63 -31.64 -23.44
CA LYS A 369 14.57 -31.74 -22.31
C LYS A 369 14.73 -30.44 -21.52
N ILE A 370 14.56 -30.48 -20.20
CA ILE A 370 15.02 -29.42 -19.29
C ILE A 370 16.54 -29.54 -19.16
N LEU A 371 17.25 -28.43 -19.38
CA LEU A 371 18.65 -28.27 -19.01
C LEU A 371 18.76 -27.13 -18.00
N HIS A 372 19.44 -27.39 -16.88
CA HIS A 372 19.90 -26.34 -15.98
C HIS A 372 20.95 -25.47 -16.67
N ASN A 373 20.79 -24.16 -16.47
CA ASN A 373 21.81 -23.14 -16.21
C ASN A 373 21.00 -21.92 -15.75
N GLY A 374 21.45 -21.07 -14.83
CA GLY A 374 22.79 -20.83 -14.36
C GLY A 374 22.85 -19.32 -14.15
N GLU A 375 23.00 -18.89 -12.91
CA GLU A 375 23.00 -17.47 -12.54
C GLU A 375 24.20 -16.78 -13.20
N ASP A 376 24.00 -15.58 -13.75
CA ASP A 376 25.08 -14.61 -13.83
C ASP A 376 24.56 -13.18 -14.00
N ALA A 377 25.26 -12.24 -13.36
CA ALA A 377 24.88 -10.84 -13.30
C ALA A 377 25.25 -10.08 -14.59
N VAL A 378 24.41 -9.13 -15.01
CA VAL A 378 24.74 -8.21 -16.11
C VAL A 378 24.72 -6.76 -15.64
N THR A 379 25.91 -6.22 -15.44
CA THR A 379 26.19 -4.80 -15.25
C THR A 379 25.97 -4.06 -16.57
N ALA A 380 25.01 -3.13 -16.64
CA ALA A 380 24.74 -2.37 -17.85
C ALA A 380 25.70 -1.17 -18.00
N ALA A 381 26.69 -1.31 -18.88
CA ALA A 381 27.54 -0.21 -19.33
C ALA A 381 27.02 0.41 -20.64
N LEU A 382 27.03 1.74 -20.72
CA LEU A 382 26.72 2.53 -21.92
C LEU A 382 27.81 2.34 -23.01
N PRO A 383 27.43 2.42 -24.30
CA PRO A 383 28.36 2.79 -25.37
C PRO A 383 28.03 4.14 -26.02
N THR A 384 29.09 4.76 -26.53
CA THR A 384 29.17 6.16 -26.99
C THR A 384 28.96 6.30 -28.51
N GLU A 385 28.49 7.50 -28.91
CA GLU A 385 28.43 8.17 -30.23
C GLU A 385 29.00 7.52 -31.53
N HIS A 386 28.20 7.65 -32.63
CA HIS A 386 28.48 8.25 -33.96
C HIS A 386 29.90 8.21 -34.62
N PRO A 387 30.08 8.33 -35.98
CA PRO A 387 29.32 9.23 -36.89
C PRO A 387 29.16 8.82 -38.39
N LEU A 388 28.68 9.80 -39.19
CA LEU A 388 28.91 10.09 -40.63
C LEU A 388 27.80 9.88 -41.70
N ARG A 389 27.19 11.03 -42.06
CA ARG A 389 26.94 11.58 -43.42
C ARG A 389 26.76 10.64 -44.63
N MET A 390 25.71 10.92 -45.41
CA MET A 390 25.81 11.54 -46.76
C MET A 390 24.47 12.19 -47.16
N ALA A 391 24.47 13.07 -48.17
CA ALA A 391 23.32 13.92 -48.52
C ALA A 391 23.13 14.06 -50.04
N THR A 392 21.87 14.17 -50.48
CA THR A 392 21.39 14.73 -51.77
C THR A 392 19.96 15.21 -51.52
N ALA A 393 19.61 16.50 -51.64
CA ALA A 393 19.52 17.33 -52.84
C ALA A 393 18.28 17.01 -53.70
N GLY A 394 17.40 18.00 -53.87
CA GLY A 394 16.15 17.95 -54.63
C GLY A 394 15.39 19.27 -54.50
N ASP A 395 15.47 20.12 -55.53
CA ASP A 395 14.95 21.49 -55.56
C ASP A 395 13.40 21.59 -55.69
N GLY A 396 12.87 22.82 -55.56
CA GLY A 396 11.44 23.16 -55.57
C GLY A 396 10.76 23.16 -56.97
N PRO A 397 9.89 24.13 -57.34
CA PRO A 397 9.86 25.53 -56.86
C PRO A 397 8.49 26.16 -56.51
N GLU A 398 8.58 27.33 -55.85
CA GLU A 398 7.78 28.57 -56.00
C GLU A 398 6.24 28.57 -56.18
N SER A 399 5.57 29.33 -55.29
CA SER A 399 4.78 30.53 -55.66
C SER A 399 4.40 31.39 -54.44
N GLN A 400 5.10 32.54 -54.32
CA GLN A 400 4.63 33.92 -54.05
C GLN A 400 3.21 34.13 -53.45
N LEU A 401 2.97 35.07 -52.52
CA LEU A 401 3.22 36.53 -52.61
C LEU A 401 3.21 37.24 -51.22
N ALA A 402 3.97 38.35 -51.10
CA ALA A 402 3.67 39.63 -50.39
C ALA A 402 3.11 39.64 -48.92
N ASN A 403 3.26 40.63 -48.03
CA ASN A 403 4.02 41.90 -47.85
C ASN A 403 3.73 42.37 -46.38
N THR A 404 4.41 43.30 -45.68
CA THR A 404 5.55 44.21 -45.97
C THR A 404 6.26 44.61 -44.66
N SER A 405 7.47 45.18 -44.79
CA SER A 405 8.10 46.26 -43.98
C SER A 405 7.58 46.63 -42.57
N THR A 406 8.50 46.75 -41.61
CA THR A 406 9.00 48.05 -41.09
C THR A 406 10.35 47.85 -40.39
N SER A 407 11.31 48.76 -40.63
CA SER A 407 12.66 48.78 -40.04
C SER A 407 12.77 49.80 -38.90
N VAL A 408 13.76 49.66 -38.00
CA VAL A 408 14.66 50.74 -37.53
C VAL A 408 15.80 50.20 -36.65
N THR A 409 17.00 50.28 -37.21
CA THR A 409 18.34 50.63 -36.66
C THR A 409 18.84 50.15 -35.27
N GLU A 410 20.02 49.51 -35.29
CA GLU A 410 20.90 49.25 -34.14
C GLU A 410 21.59 50.54 -33.58
N PRO A 411 22.39 50.46 -32.50
CA PRO A 411 23.83 50.21 -32.75
C PRO A 411 24.54 49.22 -31.79
N SER A 412 25.40 48.43 -32.41
CA SER A 412 26.48 47.59 -31.89
C SER A 412 27.22 48.04 -30.61
N SER A 413 27.54 47.07 -29.74
CA SER A 413 28.83 47.03 -29.02
C SER A 413 29.27 45.60 -28.69
N ARG A 414 30.54 45.30 -28.97
CA ARG A 414 31.17 43.96 -28.84
C ARG A 414 31.63 43.68 -27.40
N LYS A 415 31.46 42.43 -26.91
CA LYS A 415 32.55 41.44 -26.68
C LYS A 415 32.08 40.24 -25.83
N THR A 416 32.71 39.08 -26.08
CA THR A 416 32.91 37.92 -25.17
C THR A 416 31.72 37.50 -24.27
N GLY A 417 31.08 36.33 -24.40
CA GLY A 417 31.57 35.05 -24.93
C GLY A 417 31.73 34.05 -23.78
N LEU A 418 30.74 33.18 -23.58
CA LEU A 418 30.89 31.87 -22.94
C LEU A 418 29.62 31.01 -23.13
N SER A 419 29.88 29.77 -23.52
CA SER A 419 29.02 28.62 -23.77
C SER A 419 27.71 28.48 -23.00
N GLY A 420 26.69 28.01 -23.74
CA GLY A 420 25.34 27.65 -23.29
C GLY A 420 25.21 26.69 -22.10
N VAL A 421 24.09 26.89 -21.39
CA VAL A 421 23.42 25.94 -20.49
C VAL A 421 21.95 25.87 -20.93
N PRO A 422 21.34 24.69 -21.11
CA PRO A 422 19.99 24.57 -21.68
C PRO A 422 18.89 25.06 -20.72
N LYS A 423 18.00 25.93 -21.21
CA LYS A 423 16.87 26.51 -20.46
C LYS A 423 15.71 25.51 -20.28
N ARG A 424 15.91 24.45 -19.48
CA ARG A 424 14.85 23.55 -18.98
C ARG A 424 15.04 23.20 -17.50
N SER A 425 15.17 24.22 -16.63
CA SER A 425 15.25 24.02 -15.16
C SER A 425 14.68 25.17 -14.30
N LEU A 426 13.99 26.16 -14.90
CA LEU A 426 13.51 27.36 -14.16
C LEU A 426 12.01 27.38 -13.83
N ALA A 427 11.21 26.45 -14.37
CA ALA A 427 9.81 26.28 -13.96
C ALA A 427 9.70 25.57 -12.59
N PHE A 428 10.50 24.51 -12.39
CA PHE A 428 10.47 23.68 -11.18
C PHE A 428 10.89 24.44 -9.91
N LEU A 429 11.88 25.34 -10.02
CA LEU A 429 12.33 26.19 -8.92
C LEU A 429 11.29 27.24 -8.50
N ARG A 430 10.39 27.69 -9.39
CA ARG A 430 9.35 28.66 -9.01
C ARG A 430 8.24 28.05 -8.14
N GLY A 431 7.81 26.82 -8.44
CA GLY A 431 6.84 26.11 -7.60
C GLY A 431 7.38 25.74 -6.21
N SER A 432 8.67 25.40 -6.13
CA SER A 432 9.34 25.13 -4.85
C SER A 432 9.46 26.38 -3.97
N LEU A 433 9.73 27.55 -4.56
CA LEU A 433 9.85 28.81 -3.82
C LEU A 433 8.52 29.34 -3.27
N SER A 434 7.38 29.07 -3.94
CA SER A 434 6.06 29.37 -3.35
C SER A 434 5.80 28.58 -2.07
N ASN A 435 6.09 27.26 -2.08
CA ASN A 435 5.92 26.43 -0.87
C ASN A 435 6.88 26.81 0.26
N LEU A 436 8.11 27.22 -0.05
CA LEU A 436 9.05 27.75 0.96
C LEU A 436 8.57 29.06 1.57
N ARG A 437 7.93 29.94 0.80
CA ARG A 437 7.34 31.19 1.31
C ARG A 437 6.18 30.91 2.27
N THR A 438 5.28 30.00 1.91
CA THR A 438 4.18 29.57 2.79
C THR A 438 4.71 28.90 4.08
N LYS A 439 5.75 28.05 4.00
CA LYS A 439 6.40 27.46 5.18
C LYS A 439 7.04 28.54 6.08
N ALA A 440 7.76 29.51 5.52
CA ALA A 440 8.35 30.60 6.29
C ALA A 440 7.29 31.50 6.96
N GLU A 441 6.14 31.69 6.32
CA GLU A 441 5.02 32.46 6.86
C GLU A 441 4.30 31.69 7.99
N ALA A 442 4.08 30.38 7.83
CA ALA A 442 3.56 29.52 8.88
C ALA A 442 4.47 29.50 10.12
N ILE A 443 5.79 29.28 9.95
CA ILE A 443 6.79 29.33 11.03
C ILE A 443 6.75 30.69 11.74
N ARG A 444 6.57 31.79 11.00
CA ARG A 444 6.46 33.14 11.56
C ARG A 444 5.17 33.36 12.36
N VAL A 445 4.05 32.76 11.95
CA VAL A 445 2.78 32.79 12.71
C VAL A 445 2.90 31.99 13.99
N PHE A 446 3.42 30.75 13.95
CA PHE A 446 3.66 29.95 15.14
C PHE A 446 4.65 30.62 16.12
N SER A 447 5.74 31.21 15.61
CA SER A 447 6.72 31.95 16.45
C SER A 447 6.13 33.20 17.13
N LYS A 448 5.12 33.85 16.52
CA LYS A 448 4.38 34.96 17.16
C LYS A 448 3.42 34.47 18.23
N ALA A 449 2.66 33.41 17.95
CA ALA A 449 1.73 32.80 18.90
C ALA A 449 2.44 32.32 20.17
N ALA A 450 3.58 31.64 20.01
CA ALA A 450 4.42 31.18 21.12
C ALA A 450 5.01 32.32 21.99
N LYS A 451 5.05 33.55 21.47
CA LYS A 451 5.53 34.75 22.18
C LYS A 451 4.41 35.61 22.78
N GLY A 452 3.17 35.10 22.79
CA GLY A 452 2.00 35.83 23.29
C GLY A 452 1.69 37.11 22.50
N GLN A 453 2.25 37.27 21.29
CA GLN A 453 1.99 38.46 20.48
C GLN A 453 0.63 38.30 19.77
N PRO A 454 -0.26 39.31 19.83
CA PRO A 454 -1.56 39.22 19.16
C PRO A 454 -1.36 39.06 17.65
N VAL A 455 -1.89 37.97 17.12
CA VAL A 455 -1.90 37.71 15.67
C VAL A 455 -2.97 38.61 15.07
N ALA A 456 -2.57 39.61 14.30
CA ALA A 456 -3.49 40.47 13.57
C ALA A 456 -4.21 39.64 12.51
N SER A 457 -5.50 39.37 12.74
CA SER A 457 -6.41 38.81 11.75
C SER A 457 -6.42 39.68 10.49
N SER A 458 -6.08 39.07 9.36
CA SER A 458 -6.02 39.68 8.02
C SER A 458 -7.14 39.10 7.16
#